data_AF-R7TRA2-F1
#
_entry.id   AF-R7TRA2-F1
#
_cell.length_a   1.000
_cell.length_b   1.000
_cell.length_c   1.000
_cell.angle_alpha   90.00
_cell.angle_beta   90.00
_cell.angle_gamma   90.00
#
_symmetry.space_group_name_H-M   'P 1'
#
loop_
_entity.id
_entity.type
_entity.pdbx_description
1 polymer ?
#
loop_
_entity_poly.entity_id
_entity_poly.type
_entity_poly.pdbx_seq_one_letter_code
_entity_poly.pdbx_strand_id
1 'polypeptide(L)'
;MPILDLEEQQDISDTLQELKLFDNKIRVIKSEHLSGMHRLHRLYVAKNDLYKVSDIHAILPALTLFNFVKMKFSCCQRVMGLKDFDPFVLEINSAPCNYPAYLKGLDWWSITRTDLDIPCQGNDPKT
;
A
#
# COMPACT_ATOMS: atom_id res chain seq x y z
N MET A 1 -2.16 -28.54 42.03
CA MET A 1 -1.77 -29.05 40.70
C MET A 1 -1.69 -27.83 39.79
N PRO A 2 -0.50 -27.35 39.41
CA PRO A 2 -0.43 -26.25 38.45
C PRO A 2 -0.66 -26.83 37.05
N ILE A 3 -1.68 -26.33 36.36
CA ILE A 3 -1.80 -26.53 34.91
C ILE A 3 -0.80 -25.54 34.30
N LEU A 4 0.37 -26.06 33.98
CA LEU A 4 1.25 -25.49 32.96
C LEU A 4 0.56 -25.77 31.62
N ASP A 5 -0.15 -24.77 31.09
CA ASP A 5 -0.45 -24.65 29.66
C ASP A 5 -1.24 -23.37 29.45
N LEU A 6 -0.53 -22.31 29.10
CA LEU A 6 -0.93 -21.31 28.11
C LEU A 6 0.38 -20.58 27.77
N GLU A 7 1.25 -21.23 26.98
CA GLU A 7 2.12 -20.42 26.15
C GLU A 7 1.17 -19.60 25.26
N GLU A 8 0.95 -18.33 25.61
CA GLU A 8 0.34 -17.36 24.70
C GLU A 8 1.22 -17.37 23.46
N GLN A 9 0.76 -18.09 22.45
CA GLN A 9 1.46 -18.19 21.17
C GLN A 9 1.31 -16.81 20.54
N GLN A 10 2.29 -15.95 20.81
CA GLN A 10 2.30 -14.57 20.35
C GLN A 10 2.23 -14.59 18.82
N ASP A 11 1.10 -14.15 18.26
CA ASP A 11 0.97 -14.00 16.82
C ASP A 11 1.97 -12.93 16.37
N ILE A 12 2.64 -13.18 15.25
CA ILE A 12 3.55 -12.21 14.67
C ILE A 12 2.83 -10.90 14.34
N SER A 13 1.52 -10.93 14.07
CA SER A 13 0.70 -9.74 13.88
C SER A 13 0.76 -8.76 15.05
N ASP A 14 0.93 -9.25 16.27
CA ASP A 14 0.93 -8.45 17.50
C ASP A 14 2.28 -7.76 17.76
N THR A 15 3.33 -8.18 17.04
CA THR A 15 4.70 -7.74 17.31
C THR A 15 5.41 -7.16 16.09
N LEU A 16 4.97 -7.46 14.87
CA LEU A 16 5.63 -7.03 13.65
C LEU A 16 5.59 -5.50 13.50
N GLN A 17 6.77 -4.89 13.50
CA GLN A 17 6.92 -3.43 13.34
C GLN A 17 7.37 -3.01 11.94
N GLU A 18 8.02 -3.91 11.22
CA GLU A 18 8.56 -3.63 9.89
C GLU A 18 8.35 -4.84 8.98
N LEU A 19 7.80 -4.58 7.78
CA LEU A 19 7.57 -5.58 6.75
C LEU A 19 8.25 -5.14 5.46
N LYS A 20 9.22 -5.92 5.00
CA LYS A 20 9.96 -5.68 3.75
C LYS A 20 9.58 -6.70 2.68
N LEU A 21 8.93 -6.21 1.64
CA LEU A 21 8.48 -6.96 0.46
C LEU A 21 9.06 -6.39 -0.84
N PHE A 22 10.19 -5.69 -0.73
CA PHE A 22 10.89 -5.04 -1.84
C PHE A 22 11.31 -6.02 -2.95
N ASP A 23 11.22 -5.57 -4.20
CA ASP A 23 11.73 -6.28 -5.41
C ASP A 23 11.11 -7.68 -5.58
N ASN A 24 9.78 -7.72 -5.52
CA ASN A 24 8.98 -8.94 -5.74
C ASN A 24 8.03 -8.74 -6.93
N LYS A 25 7.10 -9.68 -7.12
CA LYS A 25 6.07 -9.65 -8.18
C LYS A 25 4.66 -9.47 -7.60
N ILE A 26 4.56 -8.77 -6.47
CA ILE A 26 3.28 -8.58 -5.79
C ILE A 26 2.42 -7.64 -6.64
N ARG A 27 1.21 -8.10 -6.95
CA ARG A 27 0.22 -7.37 -7.75
C ARG A 27 -0.95 -6.86 -6.91
N VAL A 28 -1.25 -7.55 -5.81
CA VAL A 28 -2.38 -7.26 -4.93
C VAL A 28 -1.93 -7.39 -3.48
N ILE A 29 -2.24 -6.36 -2.69
CA ILE A 29 -2.28 -6.45 -1.23
C ILE A 29 -3.72 -6.17 -0.84
N LYS A 30 -4.40 -7.19 -0.33
CA LYS A 30 -5.77 -7.08 0.15
C LYS A 30 -5.77 -6.77 1.64
N SER A 31 -6.88 -6.23 2.12
CA SER A 31 -7.04 -5.83 3.50
C SER A 31 -6.83 -6.99 4.49
N GLU A 32 -7.33 -8.18 4.15
CA GLU A 32 -7.20 -9.38 4.96
C GLU A 32 -5.74 -9.86 5.11
N HIS A 33 -4.85 -9.52 4.17
CA HIS A 33 -3.42 -9.87 4.29
C HIS A 33 -2.70 -9.01 5.33
N LEU A 34 -3.27 -7.85 5.68
CA LEU A 34 -2.67 -6.89 6.60
C LEU A 34 -3.45 -6.70 7.90
N SER A 35 -4.61 -7.34 8.02
CA SER A 35 -5.49 -7.23 9.18
C SER A 35 -4.78 -7.70 10.45
N GLY A 36 -4.99 -7.00 11.56
CA GLY A 36 -4.38 -7.33 12.86
C GLY A 36 -2.95 -6.83 13.06
N MET A 37 -2.26 -6.36 12.02
CA MET A 37 -0.90 -5.81 12.14
C MET A 37 -0.88 -4.37 12.69
N HIS A 38 -1.51 -4.18 13.85
CA HIS A 38 -1.71 -2.87 14.50
C HIS A 38 -0.41 -2.20 14.94
N ARG A 39 0.70 -2.96 15.01
CA ARG A 39 2.02 -2.44 15.37
C ARG A 39 2.93 -2.24 14.17
N LEU A 40 2.45 -2.41 12.94
CA LEU A 40 3.28 -2.25 11.75
C LEU A 40 3.51 -0.76 11.48
N HIS A 41 4.75 -0.32 11.70
CA HIS A 41 5.16 1.07 11.52
C HIS A 41 5.76 1.33 10.14
N ARG A 42 6.41 0.32 9.55
CA ARG A 42 7.12 0.49 8.28
C ARG A 42 6.77 -0.62 7.29
N LEU A 43 6.24 -0.24 6.14
CA LEU A 43 5.89 -1.15 5.05
C LEU A 43 6.69 -0.79 3.80
N TYR A 44 7.57 -1.69 3.39
CA TYR A 44 8.35 -1.54 2.16
C TYR A 44 7.82 -2.45 1.07
N VAL A 45 7.21 -1.87 0.05
CA VAL A 45 6.70 -2.60 -1.12
C VAL A 45 7.32 -2.14 -2.42
N ALA A 46 8.33 -1.27 -2.41
CA ALA A 46 8.94 -0.75 -3.63
C ALA A 46 9.42 -1.83 -4.61
N LYS A 47 9.45 -1.47 -5.90
CA LYS A 47 9.72 -2.39 -7.02
C LYS A 47 8.81 -3.64 -7.03
N ASN A 48 7.51 -3.42 -7.06
CA ASN A 48 6.47 -4.42 -7.28
C ASN A 48 5.54 -3.90 -8.39
N ASP A 49 4.51 -4.66 -8.74
CA ASP A 49 3.54 -4.32 -9.79
C ASP A 49 2.12 -4.17 -9.20
N LEU A 50 2.02 -3.44 -8.08
CA LEU A 50 0.74 -3.22 -7.40
C LEU A 50 -0.22 -2.43 -8.29
N TYR A 51 -1.32 -3.06 -8.71
CA TYR A 51 -2.33 -2.41 -9.57
C TYR A 51 -3.50 -1.84 -8.78
N LYS A 52 -3.62 -2.18 -7.50
CA LYS A 52 -4.63 -1.67 -6.58
C LYS A 52 -4.01 -1.48 -5.20
N VAL A 53 -4.20 -0.30 -4.63
CA VAL A 53 -3.89 -0.02 -3.24
C VAL A 53 -5.23 0.09 -2.52
N SER A 54 -5.52 -0.92 -1.70
CA SER A 54 -6.70 -0.96 -0.83
C SER A 54 -6.63 0.17 0.21
N ASP A 55 -7.64 0.31 1.08
CA ASP A 55 -7.66 1.27 2.19
C ASP A 55 -6.66 0.90 3.31
N ILE A 56 -5.38 0.74 2.94
CA ILE A 56 -4.27 0.35 3.81
C ILE A 56 -4.14 1.33 4.97
N HIS A 57 -4.42 2.62 4.73
CA HIS A 57 -4.42 3.66 5.75
C HIS A 57 -5.37 3.34 6.91
N ALA A 58 -6.55 2.78 6.63
CA ALA A 58 -7.53 2.42 7.66
C ALA A 58 -7.14 1.16 8.46
N ILE A 59 -6.33 0.28 7.88
CA ILE A 59 -6.00 -1.04 8.43
C ILE A 59 -4.68 -1.00 9.21
N LEU A 60 -3.76 -0.14 8.81
CA LEU A 60 -2.44 0.04 9.43
C LEU A 60 -2.33 1.41 10.10
N PRO A 61 -3.03 1.65 11.22
CA PRO A 61 -3.09 2.97 11.85
C PRO A 61 -1.76 3.44 12.46
N ALA A 62 -0.81 2.52 12.69
CA ALA A 62 0.51 2.84 13.23
C ALA A 62 1.56 3.14 12.15
N LEU A 63 1.19 3.15 10.88
CA LEU A 63 2.14 3.28 9.78
C LEU A 63 2.76 4.68 9.76
N THR A 64 4.08 4.73 9.92
CA THR A 64 4.87 5.98 9.84
C THR A 64 5.71 6.04 8.58
N LEU A 65 5.87 4.92 7.86
CA LEU A 65 6.53 4.86 6.56
C LEU A 65 5.87 3.82 5.66
N PHE A 66 5.45 4.26 4.49
CA PHE A 66 4.94 3.43 3.40
C PHE A 66 5.77 3.67 2.13
N ASN A 67 6.65 2.73 1.80
CA ASN A 67 7.55 2.85 0.67
C ASN A 67 6.94 2.22 -0.59
N PHE A 68 6.40 3.09 -1.45
CA PHE A 68 5.68 2.78 -2.69
C PHE A 68 6.41 3.32 -3.94
N VAL A 69 7.75 3.40 -3.88
CA VAL A 69 8.57 3.90 -5.00
C VAL A 69 8.81 2.85 -6.07
N LYS A 70 9.19 3.30 -7.27
CA LYS A 70 9.52 2.46 -8.44
C LYS A 70 8.41 1.49 -8.86
N MET A 71 7.16 1.91 -8.68
CA MET A 71 5.98 1.22 -9.21
C MET A 71 5.68 1.65 -10.65
N LYS A 72 5.01 0.79 -11.42
CA LYS A 72 4.38 1.15 -12.69
C LYS A 72 2.87 1.03 -12.55
N PHE A 73 2.15 2.15 -12.37
CA PHE A 73 0.71 2.10 -12.21
C PHE A 73 -0.01 3.23 -12.93
N SER A 74 -1.24 2.92 -13.33
CA SER A 74 -2.21 3.85 -13.87
C SER A 74 -2.80 4.67 -12.73
N CYS A 75 -2.76 5.99 -12.85
CA CYS A 75 -3.40 6.93 -11.96
C CYS A 75 -4.90 7.00 -12.28
N CYS A 76 -5.68 6.25 -11.51
CA CYS A 76 -7.11 6.03 -11.65
C CYS A 76 -7.68 5.61 -10.29
N GLN A 77 -8.97 5.22 -10.24
CA GLN A 77 -9.66 4.95 -8.98
C GLN A 77 -8.98 3.90 -8.08
N ARG A 78 -8.22 2.95 -8.65
CA ARG A 78 -7.54 1.87 -7.91
C ARG A 78 -6.40 2.35 -6.99
N VAL A 79 -5.91 3.57 -7.17
CA VAL A 79 -4.81 4.15 -6.37
C VAL A 79 -5.24 5.38 -5.59
N MET A 80 -6.55 5.70 -5.56
CA MET A 80 -7.06 6.84 -4.80
C MET A 80 -6.73 6.75 -3.30
N GLY A 81 -6.71 5.55 -2.71
CA GLY A 81 -6.34 5.35 -1.30
C GLY A 81 -4.93 5.83 -0.93
N LEU A 82 -4.04 6.00 -1.92
CA LEU A 82 -2.72 6.62 -1.67
C LEU A 82 -2.83 8.11 -1.30
N LYS A 83 -3.93 8.78 -1.64
CA LYS A 83 -4.18 10.19 -1.27
C LYS A 83 -4.57 10.37 0.19
N ASP A 84 -4.82 9.28 0.92
CA ASP A 84 -5.17 9.33 2.33
C ASP A 84 -3.93 9.38 3.24
N PHE A 85 -2.72 9.28 2.67
CA PHE A 85 -1.45 9.34 3.41
C PHE A 85 -0.82 10.73 3.36
N ASP A 86 -0.24 11.12 4.49
CA ASP A 86 0.59 12.32 4.60
C ASP A 86 1.89 12.20 3.77
N PRO A 87 2.44 13.34 3.27
CA PRO A 87 3.71 13.37 2.54
C PRO A 87 4.92 12.83 3.31
N PHE A 88 4.84 12.81 4.64
CA PHE A 88 5.90 12.26 5.50
C PHE A 88 5.79 10.75 5.71
N VAL A 89 4.63 10.14 5.40
CA VAL A 89 4.40 8.70 5.54
C VAL A 89 4.56 8.00 4.20
N LEU A 90 3.98 8.51 3.12
CA LEU A 90 4.03 7.88 1.81
C LEU A 90 5.28 8.32 1.01
N GLU A 91 6.22 7.40 0.83
CA GLU A 91 7.30 7.57 -0.13
C GLU A 91 6.86 7.07 -1.50
N ILE A 92 6.78 7.98 -2.46
CA ILE A 92 6.34 7.72 -3.83
C ILE A 92 7.20 8.52 -4.82
N ASN A 93 7.36 8.01 -6.05
CA ASN A 93 8.07 8.75 -7.08
C ASN A 93 7.38 10.11 -7.32
N SER A 94 8.17 11.17 -7.58
CA SER A 94 7.62 12.50 -7.85
C SER A 94 6.61 12.45 -8.99
N ALA A 95 6.95 11.84 -10.14
CA ALA A 95 6.01 11.63 -11.24
C ALA A 95 5.69 10.14 -11.43
N PRO A 96 4.70 9.57 -10.70
CA PRO A 96 4.50 8.13 -10.68
C PRO A 96 3.53 7.62 -11.76
N CYS A 97 2.69 8.49 -12.33
CA CYS A 97 1.66 8.11 -13.28
C CYS A 97 2.23 7.73 -14.65
N ASN A 98 1.91 6.52 -15.13
CA ASN A 98 2.20 6.12 -16.52
C ASN A 98 1.01 6.33 -17.47
N TYR A 99 -0.19 6.46 -16.92
CA TYR A 99 -1.48 6.66 -17.56
C TYR A 99 -2.40 7.33 -16.53
N PRO A 100 -3.38 8.18 -16.94
CA PRO A 100 -3.60 8.69 -18.28
C PRO A 100 -2.53 9.68 -18.73
N ALA A 101 -2.47 9.94 -20.03
CA ALA A 101 -1.43 10.77 -20.63
C ALA A 101 -1.33 12.18 -20.00
N TYR A 102 -2.46 12.76 -19.59
CA TYR A 102 -2.49 14.10 -18.99
C TYR A 102 -1.96 14.16 -17.56
N LEU A 103 -1.83 13.03 -16.85
CA LEU A 103 -1.19 12.95 -15.52
C LEU A 103 0.28 12.55 -15.58
N LYS A 104 0.77 12.15 -16.74
CA LYS A 104 2.15 11.70 -16.90
C LYS A 104 3.11 12.88 -16.71
N GLY A 105 4.12 12.69 -15.86
CA GLY A 105 5.13 13.70 -15.58
C GLY A 105 4.72 14.74 -14.54
N LEU A 106 3.47 14.75 -14.09
CA LEU A 106 3.02 15.61 -13.00
C LEU A 106 3.53 15.10 -11.66
N ASP A 107 3.83 16.03 -10.75
CA ASP A 107 4.19 15.69 -9.38
C ASP A 107 2.98 15.05 -8.66
N TRP A 108 3.18 13.94 -7.95
CA TRP A 108 2.13 13.20 -7.28
C TRP A 108 1.32 14.11 -6.37
N TRP A 109 1.98 15.00 -5.62
CA TRP A 109 1.32 15.87 -4.65
C TRP A 109 0.55 17.01 -5.31
N SER A 110 0.81 17.31 -6.60
CA SER A 110 0.00 18.22 -7.40
C SER A 110 -1.27 17.58 -7.97
N ILE A 111 -1.31 16.25 -8.10
CA ILE A 111 -2.48 15.51 -8.59
C ILE A 111 -3.51 15.42 -7.47
N THR A 112 -4.76 15.79 -7.75
CA THR A 112 -5.85 15.75 -6.77
C THR A 112 -6.55 14.39 -6.74
N ARG A 113 -7.36 14.15 -5.70
CA ARG A 113 -8.20 12.95 -5.63
C ARG A 113 -9.20 12.87 -6.81
N THR A 114 -9.72 14.02 -7.24
CA THR A 114 -10.67 14.11 -8.36
C THR A 114 -10.02 13.76 -9.70
N ASP A 115 -8.74 14.10 -9.90
CA ASP A 115 -8.00 13.72 -11.11
C ASP A 115 -7.86 12.19 -11.26
N LEU A 116 -7.89 11.48 -10.14
CA LEU A 116 -7.83 10.01 -10.06
C LEU A 116 -9.21 9.35 -10.15
N ASP A 117 -10.30 10.11 -10.04
CA ASP A 117 -11.68 9.61 -10.09
C ASP A 117 -12.11 9.28 -11.53
N ILE A 118 -11.34 8.39 -12.14
CA ILE A 118 -11.55 7.88 -13.49
C ILE A 118 -11.43 6.36 -13.48
N PRO A 119 -12.14 5.66 -14.39
CA PRO A 119 -11.99 4.22 -14.54
C PRO A 119 -10.57 3.87 -15.01
N CYS A 120 -10.02 2.80 -14.45
CA CYS A 120 -8.73 2.28 -14.88
C CYS A 120 -8.89 1.57 -16.23
N GLN A 121 -8.06 1.91 -17.22
CA GLN A 121 -8.03 1.17 -18.49
C GLN A 121 -7.28 -0.16 -18.31
N GLY A 122 -7.88 -1.25 -18.81
CA GLY A 122 -7.27 -2.58 -18.86
C GLY A 122 -7.96 -3.60 -17.94
N ASN A 123 -8.32 -4.74 -18.55
CA ASN A 123 -8.90 -5.91 -17.91
C ASN A 123 -8.19 -6.23 -16.60
N ASP A 124 -8.96 -6.40 -15.51
CA ASP A 124 -8.46 -7.08 -14.32
C ASP A 124 -7.70 -8.34 -14.77
N PRO A 125 -6.53 -8.66 -14.18
CA PRO A 125 -6.02 -10.02 -14.29
C PRO A 125 -7.18 -10.91 -13.83
N LYS A 126 -7.74 -11.70 -14.74
CA LYS A 126 -8.72 -12.72 -14.37
C LYS A 126 -8.06 -13.55 -13.26
N THR A 127 -8.64 -13.47 -12.08
CA THR A 127 -8.37 -14.39 -10.97
C THR A 127 -8.47 -15.83 -11.45
#